data_AF-A0A413QWF3-F1
#
_entry.id   AF-A0A413QWF3-F1
#
_cell.length_a   1.000
_cell.length_b   1.000
_cell.length_c   1.000
_cell.angle_alpha   90.00
_cell.angle_beta   90.00
_cell.angle_gamma   90.00
#
_symmetry.space_group_name_H-M   'P 1'
#
loop_
_entity.id
_entity.type
_entity.pdbx_description
1 polymer ?
#
loop_
_entity_poly.entity_id
_entity_poly.type
_entity_poly.pdbx_seq_one_letter_code
_entity_poly.pdbx_strand_id
1 'polypeptide(L)' 'MTNTELLREKINASGYKLQFVAEKCGLTYFGLMKKVNNETEFKASEIKALKDLLNLTDDDATKIFFA' A
#
# COMPACT_ATOMS: atom_id res chain seq x y z
N MET A 1 -2.62 8.00 9.68
CA MET A 1 -3.66 7.01 9.32
C MET A 1 -3.55 6.77 7.82
N THR A 2 -3.78 5.56 7.29
CA THR A 2 -3.57 5.31 5.86
C THR A 2 -4.70 5.91 5.02
N ASN A 3 -4.34 6.67 3.98
CA ASN A 3 -5.29 7.12 2.96
C ASN A 3 -5.63 5.96 2.02
N THR A 4 -6.69 5.23 2.38
CA THR A 4 -7.18 4.04 1.68
C THR A 4 -7.56 4.31 0.22
N GLU A 5 -8.20 5.45 -0.04
CA GLU A 5 -8.70 5.79 -1.37
C GLU A 5 -7.55 6.03 -2.34
N LEU A 6 -6.59 6.87 -1.92
CA LEU A 6 -5.42 7.19 -2.74
C LEU A 6 -4.53 5.95 -2.97
N LEU A 7 -4.36 5.10 -1.96
CA LEU A 7 -3.61 3.85 -2.11
C LEU A 7 -4.29 2.91 -3.13
N ARG A 8 -5.62 2.76 -3.06
CA ARG A 8 -6.37 1.93 -4.02
C ARG A 8 -6.31 2.49 -5.43
N GLU A 9 -6.37 3.81 -5.58
CA GLU A 9 -6.23 4.47 -6.89
C GLU A 9 -4.87 4.16 -7.51
N LYS A 10 -3.77 4.31 -6.76
CA LYS A 10 -2.41 3.99 -7.24
C LYS A 10 -2.25 2.52 -7.61
N ILE A 11 -2.81 1.61 -6.81
CA ILE A 11 -2.80 0.17 -7.11
C ILE A 11 -3.58 -0.11 -8.40
N ASN A 12 -4.78 0.46 -8.56
CA ASN A 12 -5.57 0.27 -9.77
C ASN A 12 -4.87 0.85 -11.01
N ALA A 13 -4.26 2.04 -10.88
CA ALA A 13 -3.51 2.67 -11.96
C ALA A 13 -2.27 1.86 -12.39
N SER A 14 -1.65 1.11 -11.48
CA SER A 14 -0.54 0.21 -11.79
C SER A 14 -0.94 -1.03 -12.61
N GLY A 15 -2.24 -1.37 -12.65
CA GLY A 15 -2.76 -2.58 -13.28
C GLY A 15 -2.49 -3.87 -12.48
N TYR A 16 -1.89 -3.79 -11.29
CA TYR A 16 -1.65 -4.95 -10.45
C TYR A 16 -2.91 -5.40 -9.71
N LYS A 17 -3.07 -6.72 -9.61
CA LYS A 17 -4.06 -7.32 -8.72
C LYS A 17 -3.63 -7.12 -7.26
N LEU A 18 -4.58 -6.85 -6.38
CA LEU A 18 -4.32 -6.69 -4.93
C LEU A 18 -3.58 -7.88 -4.31
N GLN A 19 -3.88 -9.11 -4.77
CA GLN A 19 -3.18 -10.30 -4.29
C GLN A 19 -1.68 -10.28 -4.65
N PHE A 20 -1.34 -9.85 -5.87
CA PHE A 20 0.05 -9.71 -6.30
C PHE A 20 0.78 -8.63 -5.49
N VAL A 21 0.11 -7.50 -5.24
CA VAL A 21 0.65 -6.43 -4.38
C VAL A 21 0.92 -6.95 -2.97
N ALA A 22 -0.02 -7.67 -2.37
CA ALA A 22 0.14 -8.26 -1.04
C ALA A 22 1.37 -9.18 -0.97
N GLU A 23 1.49 -10.12 -1.91
CA GLU A 23 2.62 -11.04 -1.98
C GLU A 23 3.96 -10.32 -2.11
N LYS A 24 4.05 -9.27 -2.93
CA LYS A 24 5.26 -8.45 -3.07
C LYS A 24 5.62 -7.66 -1.82
N CYS A 25 4.63 -7.34 -0.98
CA CYS A 25 4.85 -6.70 0.31
C CYS A 25 5.14 -7.70 1.44
N GLY A 26 5.21 -9.00 1.16
CA GLY A 26 5.35 -10.05 2.16
C GLY A 26 4.10 -10.22 3.04
N LEU A 27 2.94 -9.85 2.51
CA LEU A 27 1.65 -9.90 3.20
C LEU A 27 0.73 -10.94 2.58
N THR A 28 -0.15 -11.49 3.40
CA THR A 28 -1.34 -12.17 2.86
C THR A 28 -2.32 -11.12 2.33
N TYR A 29 -3.19 -11.51 1.39
CA TYR A 29 -4.26 -10.63 0.91
C TYR A 29 -5.08 -10.04 2.07
N PHE A 30 -5.44 -10.89 3.04
CA PHE A 30 -6.17 -10.46 4.24
C PHE A 30 -5.36 -9.47 5.09
N GLY A 31 -4.06 -9.72 5.27
CA GLY A 31 -3.16 -8.81 5.98
C GLY A 31 -3.06 -7.44 5.31
N LEU A 32 -2.99 -7.40 3.97
CA LEU A 32 -3.04 -6.15 3.22
C LEU A 32 -4.39 -5.44 3.42
N MET A 33 -5.51 -6.15 3.34
CA MET A 33 -6.85 -5.56 3.52
C MET A 33 -7.06 -4.94 4.89
N LYS A 34 -6.60 -5.59 5.97
CA LYS A 34 -6.62 -5.00 7.32
C LYS A 34 -5.88 -3.68 7.38
N LYS A 35 -4.71 -3.59 6.75
CA LYS A 35 -3.90 -2.35 6.73
C LYS A 35 -4.54 -1.26 5.89
N VAL A 36 -5.02 -1.63 4.71
CA VAL A 36 -5.75 -0.73 3.81
C VAL A 36 -7.03 -0.19 4.48
N ASN A 37 -7.70 -0.98 5.31
CA ASN A 37 -8.90 -0.57 6.05
C ASN A 37 -8.60 0.10 7.41
N ASN A 38 -7.33 0.46 7.68
CA ASN A 38 -6.90 1.07 8.94
C ASN A 38 -7.14 0.24 10.21
N GLU A 39 -7.35 -1.08 10.09
CA GLU A 39 -7.41 -1.98 11.25
C GLU A 39 -6.02 -2.23 11.86
N THR A 40 -4.97 -2.15 11.05
CA THR A 40 -3.57 -2.31 11.47
C THR A 40 -2.66 -1.37 10.67
N GLU A 41 -1.50 -1.01 11.19
CA GLU A 41 -0.58 -0.08 10.53
C GLU A 41 0.37 -0.79 9.55
N PHE A 42 0.84 -0.07 8.54
CA PHE A 42 1.92 -0.53 7.67
C PHE A 42 3.28 -0.42 8.36
N LYS A 43 4.12 -1.44 8.21
CA LYS A 43 5.52 -1.40 8.64
C LYS A 43 6.34 -0.62 7.61
N ALA A 44 7.42 0.01 8.04
CA ALA A 44 8.34 0.72 7.15
C ALA A 44 8.84 -0.14 5.97
N SER A 45 9.09 -1.43 6.20
CA SER A 45 9.49 -2.36 5.13
C SER A 45 8.39 -2.60 4.10
N GLU A 46 7.12 -2.65 4.53
CA GLU A 46 5.96 -2.83 3.65
C GLU A 46 5.69 -1.56 2.84
N ILE A 47 5.81 -0.38 3.47
CA ILE A 47 5.72 0.92 2.79
C ILE A 47 6.79 1.03 1.72
N LYS A 48 8.03 0.65 2.04
CA LYS A 48 9.13 0.65 1.06
C LYS A 48 8.83 -0.28 -0.12
N ALA A 49 8.38 -1.51 0.15
CA ALA A 49 8.01 -2.45 -0.90
C ALA A 49 6.86 -1.92 -1.78
N LEU A 50 5.84 -1.28 -1.20
CA LEU A 50 4.76 -0.63 -1.93
C LEU A 50 5.24 0.54 -2.77
N LYS A 51 6.12 1.38 -2.21
CA LYS A 51 6.72 2.53 -2.90
C LYS A 51 7.50 2.06 -4.13
N ASP A 52 8.33 1.04 -3.97
CA ASP A 52 9.14 0.46 -5.05
C ASP A 52 8.25 -0.23 -6.10
N LEU A 53 7.23 -0.97 -5.68
CA LEU A 53 6.33 -1.70 -6.57
C LEU A 53 5.42 -0.78 -7.40
N LEU A 54 4.82 0.21 -6.76
CA LEU A 54 3.87 1.13 -7.39
C LEU A 54 4.56 2.38 -7.93
N ASN A 55 5.89 2.45 -7.85
CA ASN A 55 6.71 3.59 -8.24
C ASN A 55 6.20 4.92 -7.65
N LEU A 56 5.87 4.91 -6.35
CA LEU A 56 5.35 6.09 -5.66
C LEU A 56 6.48 7.09 -5.37
N THR A 57 6.16 8.37 -5.53
CA THR A 57 7.07 9.45 -5.08
C THR A 57 7.06 9.56 -3.56
N ASP A 58 8.05 10.26 -2.99
CA ASP A 58 8.05 10.56 -1.55
C ASP A 58 6.83 11.36 -1.11
N ASP A 59 6.34 12.27 -1.96
CA ASP A 59 5.11 13.02 -1.72
C ASP A 59 3.88 12.11 -1.70
N ASP A 60 3.78 11.17 -2.65
CA ASP A 60 2.70 10.18 -2.68
C ASP A 60 2.74 9.32 -1.40
N ALA A 61 3.92 8.80 -1.03
CA ALA A 61 4.07 7.98 0.17
C ALA A 61 3.70 8.76 1.44
N THR A 62 4.09 10.04 1.52
CA THR A 62 3.72 10.92 2.64
C THR A 62 2.21 11.10 2.73
N LYS A 63 1.55 11.41 1.61
CA LYS A 63 0.08 11.58 1.55
C LYS A 63 -0.68 10.29 1.85
N ILE A 64 -0.11 9.13 1.53
CA ILE A 64 -0.76 7.85 1.74
C ILE A 64 -0.57 7.34 3.16
N PHE A 65 0.65 7.36 3.69
CA PHE A 65 0.98 6.65 4.93
C PHE A 65 1.23 7.56 6.14
N PHE A 66 1.51 8.85 5.92
CA PHE A 66 1.95 9.78 6.97
C PHE A 66 1.04 11.01 7.13
N ALA A 67 -0.15 10.96 6.53
CA ALA A 67 -1.22 11.94 6.71
C ALA A 67 -2.08 11.67 7.97
#